data_AF-A0A7V1RF42-F1
#
_entry.id   AF-A0A7V1RF42-F1
#
_cell.length_a   1.000
_cell.length_b   1.000
_cell.length_c   1.000
_cell.angle_alpha   90.00
_cell.angle_beta   90.00
_cell.angle_gamma   90.00
#
_symmetry.space_group_name_H-M   'P 1'
#
loop_
_entity.id
_entity.type
_entity.pdbx_description
1 polymer ?
#
loop_
_entity_poly.entity_id
_entity_poly.type
_entity_poly.pdbx_seq_one_letter_code
_entity_poly.pdbx_strand_id
1 'polypeptide(L)'
;MITLILLAACLAAPPSQVREKAPLVLRSFDLRGVTLDGGPLRRQLDEVREFYLRIPNDDLLKGFRIRAGRPAPGRDLGGWYTSDTFHIFGQVLSGLARLHAATGDPACRAKLKALVCGWVECIEPDGWFYQSRNPGGRHYIFDKLVGGLVDAWVYAGCREALPPLRRITGWALRNLDKSRPYGADPNEWYTLSENLYRAWIATGEPLYRDFARVWEYTEYWDAFREGRDIHGKLPNGKRVPAYHAYSHVNTLGGAAAAYRVTGNRRYLRAILRAYDYLQARQCFATGG
;
A
#
# COMPACT_ATOMS: atom_id res chain seq x y z
N MET A 1 -19.21 -2.70 -51.42
CA MET A 1 -18.98 -1.78 -50.29
C MET A 1 -18.95 -2.60 -49.01
N ILE A 2 -17.76 -2.79 -48.42
CA ILE A 2 -17.60 -3.50 -47.15
C ILE A 2 -17.38 -2.43 -46.08
N THR A 3 -18.35 -2.29 -45.19
CA THR A 3 -18.32 -1.33 -44.08
C THR A 3 -17.34 -1.81 -43.03
N LEU A 4 -16.21 -1.12 -42.90
CA LEU A 4 -15.23 -1.34 -41.84
C LEU A 4 -15.78 -0.73 -40.54
N ILE A 5 -16.20 -1.58 -39.60
CA ILE A 5 -16.53 -1.14 -38.23
C ILE A 5 -15.22 -0.96 -37.48
N LEU A 6 -14.76 0.30 -37.38
CA LEU A 6 -13.68 0.69 -36.48
C LEU A 6 -14.19 0.61 -35.03
N LEU A 7 -13.91 -0.50 -34.37
CA LEU A 7 -13.92 -0.58 -32.91
C LEU A 7 -12.78 0.31 -32.40
N ALA A 8 -13.11 1.56 -32.09
CA ALA A 8 -12.24 2.45 -31.33
C ALA A 8 -12.11 1.88 -29.92
N ALA A 9 -11.09 1.05 -29.69
CA ALA A 9 -10.62 0.76 -28.36
C ALA A 9 -10.17 2.08 -27.74
N CYS A 10 -10.94 2.61 -26.79
CA CYS A 10 -10.48 3.68 -25.90
C CYS A 10 -9.28 3.16 -25.10
N LEU A 11 -8.08 3.25 -25.68
CA LEU A 11 -6.83 3.12 -24.96
C LEU A 11 -6.80 4.25 -23.93
N ALA A 12 -7.12 3.91 -22.68
CA ALA A 12 -6.92 4.82 -21.58
C ALA A 12 -5.45 5.28 -21.62
N ALA A 13 -5.24 6.59 -21.71
CA ALA A 13 -3.89 7.15 -21.63
C ALA A 13 -3.16 6.53 -20.43
N PRO A 14 -1.91 6.05 -20.62
CA PRO A 14 -1.15 5.48 -19.52
C PRO A 14 -1.03 6.51 -18.40
N PRO A 15 -0.95 6.09 -17.12
CA PRO A 15 -0.71 7.00 -16.02
C PRO A 15 0.42 7.95 -16.35
N SER A 16 0.20 9.25 -16.13
CA SER A 16 1.25 10.26 -16.24
C SER A 16 2.28 10.02 -15.15
N GLN A 17 3.24 9.13 -15.43
CA GLN A 17 4.29 8.79 -14.49
C GLN A 17 5.25 9.97 -14.41
N VAL A 18 5.41 10.52 -13.21
CA VAL A 18 6.48 11.49 -12.98
C VAL A 18 7.80 10.79 -13.21
N ARG A 19 8.71 11.48 -13.92
CA ARG A 19 10.07 11.01 -14.11
C ARG A 19 10.77 10.93 -12.75
N GLU A 20 11.05 9.71 -12.32
CA GLU A 20 11.90 9.42 -11.17
C GLU A 20 13.28 10.08 -11.34
N LYS A 21 13.87 10.55 -10.25
CA LYS A 21 15.17 11.23 -10.29
C LYS A 21 16.35 10.27 -10.22
N ALA A 22 16.19 9.13 -9.57
CA ALA A 22 17.24 8.12 -9.55
C ALA A 22 17.43 7.52 -10.95
N PRO A 23 18.67 7.24 -11.38
CA PRO A 23 18.91 6.58 -12.65
C PRO A 23 18.35 5.16 -12.62
N LEU A 24 17.43 4.85 -13.53
CA LEU A 24 16.94 3.49 -13.77
C LEU A 24 18.00 2.70 -14.55
N VAL A 25 18.81 1.93 -13.82
CA VAL A 25 19.84 1.05 -14.39
C VAL A 25 19.32 -0.33 -14.78
N LEU A 26 18.22 -0.76 -14.14
CA LEU A 26 17.50 -2.00 -14.42
C LEU A 26 16.00 -1.71 -14.47
N ARG A 27 15.27 -2.44 -15.32
CA ARG A 27 13.80 -2.39 -15.39
C ARG A 27 13.26 -3.78 -15.11
N SER A 28 12.41 -3.90 -14.11
CA SER A 28 11.63 -5.13 -13.89
C SER A 28 10.52 -5.23 -14.93
N PHE A 29 10.15 -6.45 -15.31
CA PHE A 29 8.82 -6.67 -15.87
C PHE A 29 7.77 -6.25 -14.83
N ASP A 30 6.64 -5.73 -15.29
CA ASP A 30 5.46 -5.61 -14.43
C ASP A 30 4.71 -6.95 -14.38
N LEU A 31 3.62 -6.99 -13.61
CA LEU A 31 2.79 -8.20 -13.47
C LEU A 31 2.15 -8.67 -14.78
N ARG A 32 1.99 -7.79 -15.78
CA ARG A 32 1.43 -8.14 -17.10
C ARG A 32 2.49 -8.74 -18.02
N GLY A 33 3.77 -8.48 -17.74
CA GLY A 33 4.90 -8.96 -18.53
C GLY A 33 5.38 -10.36 -18.17
N VAL A 34 4.73 -11.07 -17.25
CA VAL A 34 5.12 -12.42 -16.81
C VAL A 34 3.89 -13.31 -16.69
N THR A 35 3.94 -14.49 -17.30
CA THR A 35 2.86 -15.49 -17.22
C THR A 35 3.33 -16.75 -16.52
N LEU A 36 2.48 -17.32 -15.67
CA LEU A 36 2.71 -18.61 -15.02
C LEU A 36 1.91 -19.69 -15.76
N ASP A 37 2.59 -20.50 -16.56
CA ASP A 37 1.93 -21.46 -17.45
C ASP A 37 1.55 -22.78 -16.76
N GLY A 38 2.09 -23.05 -15.56
CA GLY A 38 1.79 -24.27 -14.80
C GLY A 38 2.59 -24.42 -13.50
N GLY A 39 2.51 -25.61 -12.90
CA GLY A 39 3.28 -25.96 -11.71
C GLY A 39 2.76 -25.37 -10.38
N PRO A 40 3.54 -25.50 -9.29
CA PRO A 40 3.11 -25.09 -7.94
C PRO A 40 2.73 -23.62 -7.82
N LEU A 41 3.50 -22.72 -8.46
CA LEU A 41 3.23 -21.28 -8.41
C LEU A 41 1.92 -20.89 -9.12
N ARG A 42 1.61 -21.56 -10.23
CA ARG A 42 0.33 -21.36 -10.93
C ARG A 42 -0.84 -21.85 -10.06
N ARG A 43 -0.72 -23.02 -9.44
CA ARG A 43 -1.76 -23.52 -8.51
C ARG A 43 -2.00 -22.54 -7.36
N GLN A 44 -0.95 -22.04 -6.73
CA GLN A 44 -1.08 -21.04 -5.66
C GLN A 44 -1.75 -19.75 -6.15
N LEU A 45 -1.40 -19.27 -7.35
CA LEU A 45 -2.03 -18.10 -7.95
C LEU A 45 -3.54 -18.32 -8.16
N ASP A 46 -3.92 -19.47 -8.73
CA ASP A 46 -5.32 -19.81 -8.99
C ASP A 46 -6.11 -19.95 -7.67
N GLU A 47 -5.57 -20.63 -6.67
CA GLU A 47 -6.18 -20.78 -5.33
C GLU A 47 -6.42 -19.42 -4.65
N VAL A 48 -5.42 -18.54 -4.66
CA VAL A 48 -5.55 -17.19 -4.08
C VAL A 48 -6.58 -16.37 -4.85
N ARG A 49 -6.59 -16.45 -6.18
CA ARG A 49 -7.59 -15.76 -7.02
C ARG A 49 -9.00 -16.22 -6.67
N GLU A 50 -9.24 -17.52 -6.64
CA GLU A 50 -10.54 -18.11 -6.30
C GLU A 50 -10.99 -17.72 -4.90
N PHE A 51 -10.07 -17.75 -3.92
CA PHE A 51 -10.36 -17.32 -2.56
C PHE A 51 -10.84 -15.86 -2.52
N TYR A 52 -10.10 -14.95 -3.15
CA TYR A 52 -10.45 -13.53 -3.18
C TYR A 52 -11.80 -13.27 -3.86
N LEU A 53 -12.09 -13.96 -4.96
CA LEU A 53 -13.35 -13.78 -5.70
C LEU A 53 -14.56 -14.30 -4.92
N ARG A 54 -14.40 -15.40 -4.17
CA ARG A 54 -15.46 -16.07 -3.42
C ARG A 54 -16.00 -15.28 -2.23
N ILE A 55 -15.20 -14.41 -1.61
CA ILE A 55 -15.66 -13.58 -0.48
C ILE A 55 -16.72 -12.59 -0.97
N PRO A 56 -17.97 -12.58 -0.50
CA PRO A 56 -18.98 -11.64 -0.97
C PRO A 56 -18.58 -10.16 -0.80
N ASN A 57 -18.96 -9.30 -1.75
CA ASN A 57 -18.68 -7.86 -1.64
C ASN A 57 -19.38 -7.23 -0.43
N ASP A 58 -20.57 -7.74 -0.11
CA ASP A 58 -21.36 -7.25 1.01
C ASP A 58 -20.66 -7.49 2.35
N ASP A 59 -20.07 -8.67 2.54
CA ASP A 59 -19.27 -9.01 3.71
C ASP A 59 -18.08 -8.03 3.86
N LEU A 60 -17.38 -7.73 2.76
CA LEU A 60 -16.23 -6.82 2.77
C LEU A 60 -16.60 -5.36 3.04
N LEU A 61 -17.82 -4.94 2.71
CA LEU A 61 -18.31 -3.56 2.84
C LEU A 61 -19.16 -3.32 4.09
N LYS A 62 -19.58 -4.39 4.78
CA LYS A 62 -20.57 -4.36 5.87
C LYS A 62 -20.24 -3.33 6.95
N GLY A 63 -19.03 -3.38 7.54
CA GLY A 63 -18.67 -2.47 8.63
C GLY A 63 -18.65 -0.99 8.20
N PHE A 64 -18.17 -0.68 7.00
CA PHE A 64 -18.18 0.68 6.47
C PHE A 64 -19.61 1.21 6.29
N ARG A 65 -20.52 0.36 5.82
CA ARG A 65 -21.95 0.67 5.64
C ARG A 65 -22.64 0.89 6.98
N ILE A 66 -22.40 0.03 7.97
CA ILE A 66 -22.93 0.19 9.34
C ILE A 66 -22.54 1.56 9.90
N ARG A 67 -21.25 1.90 9.90
CA ARG A 67 -20.78 3.19 10.42
C ARG A 67 -21.36 4.38 9.63
N ALA A 68 -21.58 4.22 8.33
CA ALA A 68 -22.18 5.26 7.48
C ALA A 68 -23.72 5.30 7.54
N GLY A 69 -24.39 4.47 8.35
CA GLY A 69 -25.85 4.40 8.43
C GLY A 69 -26.52 3.90 7.15
N ARG A 70 -25.80 3.12 6.32
CA ARG A 70 -26.30 2.53 5.06
C ARG A 70 -26.78 1.10 5.26
N PRO A 71 -27.67 0.58 4.37
CA PRO A 71 -28.00 -0.84 4.35
C PRO A 71 -26.74 -1.70 4.28
N ALA A 72 -26.59 -2.62 5.23
CA ALA A 72 -25.37 -3.40 5.42
C ALA A 72 -25.67 -4.91 5.37
N PRO A 73 -26.07 -5.45 4.21
CA PRO A 73 -26.20 -6.90 4.04
C PRO A 73 -24.82 -7.57 4.18
N GLY A 74 -24.82 -8.90 4.25
CA GLY A 74 -23.61 -9.69 4.37
C GLY A 74 -23.32 -10.17 5.79
N ARG A 75 -22.34 -11.04 5.90
CA ARG A 75 -21.88 -11.65 7.14
C ARG A 75 -20.69 -10.89 7.71
N ASP A 76 -20.50 -11.01 9.02
CA ASP A 76 -19.27 -10.56 9.66
C ASP A 76 -18.16 -11.57 9.34
N LEU A 77 -17.04 -11.09 8.80
CA LEU A 77 -15.88 -11.92 8.47
C LEU A 77 -15.07 -12.34 9.71
N GLY A 78 -15.33 -11.69 10.87
CA GLY A 78 -14.69 -12.01 12.14
C GLY A 78 -13.25 -11.54 12.23
N GLY A 79 -12.59 -11.90 13.33
CA GLY A 79 -11.21 -11.52 13.62
C GLY A 79 -10.97 -10.01 13.48
N TRP A 80 -9.80 -9.65 12.95
CA TRP A 80 -9.44 -8.25 12.71
C TRP A 80 -10.30 -7.57 11.64
N TYR A 81 -10.97 -8.31 10.76
CA TYR A 81 -11.81 -7.69 9.73
C TYR A 81 -13.10 -7.07 10.33
N THR A 82 -13.56 -7.58 11.47
CA THR A 82 -14.76 -7.07 12.15
C THR A 82 -14.42 -6.29 13.43
N SER A 83 -13.22 -6.46 13.99
CA SER A 83 -12.79 -5.72 15.19
C SER A 83 -12.18 -4.36 14.86
N ASP A 84 -12.08 -3.51 15.88
CA ASP A 84 -11.39 -2.21 15.80
C ASP A 84 -9.86 -2.34 15.91
N THR A 85 -9.27 -3.52 15.70
CA THR A 85 -7.83 -3.75 15.92
C THR A 85 -6.98 -3.24 14.75
N PHE A 86 -7.18 -3.79 13.55
CA PHE A 86 -6.55 -3.39 12.30
C PHE A 86 -7.46 -3.79 11.15
N HIS A 87 -7.50 -3.02 10.06
CA HIS A 87 -8.34 -3.36 8.91
C HIS A 87 -7.54 -3.57 7.63
N ILE A 88 -7.84 -4.65 6.91
CA ILE A 88 -7.04 -5.09 5.74
C ILE A 88 -7.68 -4.76 4.39
N PHE A 89 -8.78 -3.99 4.34
CA PHE A 89 -9.49 -3.68 3.08
C PHE A 89 -8.57 -3.13 1.99
N GLY A 90 -7.64 -2.24 2.33
CA GLY A 90 -6.67 -1.73 1.35
C GLY A 90 -5.78 -2.82 0.75
N GLN A 91 -5.41 -3.84 1.52
CA GLN A 91 -4.67 -5.01 1.03
C GLN A 91 -5.56 -5.91 0.17
N VAL A 92 -6.86 -6.04 0.48
CA VAL A 92 -7.82 -6.74 -0.39
C VAL A 92 -7.90 -6.07 -1.75
N LEU A 93 -8.02 -4.73 -1.80
CA LEU A 93 -8.02 -3.96 -3.05
C LEU A 93 -6.71 -4.16 -3.83
N SER A 94 -5.57 -4.06 -3.15
CA SER A 94 -4.24 -4.29 -3.74
C SER A 94 -4.11 -5.70 -4.33
N GLY A 95 -4.57 -6.73 -3.60
CA GLY A 95 -4.56 -8.11 -4.06
C GLY A 95 -5.39 -8.31 -5.33
N LEU A 96 -6.62 -7.80 -5.38
CA LEU A 96 -7.48 -7.89 -6.57
C LEU A 96 -6.86 -7.17 -7.78
N ALA A 97 -6.26 -6.00 -7.57
CA ALA A 97 -5.61 -5.26 -8.64
C ALA A 97 -4.41 -6.03 -9.23
N ARG A 98 -3.59 -6.63 -8.36
CA ARG A 98 -2.42 -7.44 -8.77
C ARG A 98 -2.83 -8.75 -9.43
N LEU A 99 -3.84 -9.43 -8.89
CA LEU A 99 -4.42 -10.64 -9.50
C LEU A 99 -4.94 -10.35 -10.91
N HIS A 100 -5.66 -9.23 -11.10
CA HIS A 100 -6.09 -8.81 -12.42
C HIS A 100 -4.91 -8.57 -13.37
N ALA A 101 -3.88 -7.84 -12.93
CA ALA A 101 -2.72 -7.57 -13.77
C ALA A 101 -1.93 -8.83 -14.13
N ALA A 102 -1.81 -9.80 -13.21
CA ALA A 102 -1.06 -11.03 -13.41
C ALA A 102 -1.80 -12.09 -14.25
N THR A 103 -3.14 -12.10 -14.20
CA THR A 103 -3.95 -13.16 -14.84
C THR A 103 -4.80 -12.68 -16.01
N GLY A 104 -5.01 -11.37 -16.14
CA GLY A 104 -5.99 -10.79 -17.05
C GLY A 104 -7.45 -11.01 -16.64
N ASP A 105 -7.73 -11.64 -15.48
CA ASP A 105 -9.10 -12.00 -15.09
C ASP A 105 -9.99 -10.75 -14.89
N PRO A 106 -11.03 -10.56 -15.70
CA PRO A 106 -11.92 -9.40 -15.59
C PRO A 106 -12.75 -9.41 -14.29
N ALA A 107 -12.99 -10.56 -13.68
CA ALA A 107 -13.74 -10.68 -12.43
C ALA A 107 -13.01 -9.99 -11.27
N CYS A 108 -11.68 -10.10 -11.22
CA CYS A 108 -10.86 -9.40 -10.21
C CYS A 108 -11.01 -7.88 -10.34
N ARG A 109 -10.96 -7.34 -11.56
CA ARG A 109 -11.13 -5.91 -11.83
C ARG A 109 -12.56 -5.44 -11.53
N ALA A 110 -13.57 -6.22 -11.92
CA ALA A 110 -14.97 -5.89 -11.66
C ALA A 110 -15.25 -5.83 -10.14
N LYS A 111 -14.75 -6.82 -9.40
CA LYS A 111 -14.86 -6.87 -7.94
C LYS A 111 -14.14 -5.69 -7.27
N LEU A 112 -12.89 -5.43 -7.66
CA LEU A 112 -12.11 -4.29 -7.18
C LEU A 112 -12.86 -2.97 -7.36
N LYS A 113 -13.38 -2.71 -8.57
CA LYS A 113 -14.15 -1.50 -8.86
C LYS A 113 -15.40 -1.41 -7.98
N ALA A 114 -16.17 -2.51 -7.86
CA ALA A 114 -17.37 -2.53 -7.02
C ALA A 114 -17.06 -2.22 -5.54
N LEU A 115 -15.97 -2.77 -5.01
CA LEU A 115 -15.53 -2.50 -3.64
C LEU A 115 -15.09 -1.04 -3.46
N VAL A 116 -14.31 -0.49 -4.40
CA VAL A 116 -13.92 0.94 -4.36
C VAL A 116 -15.18 1.82 -4.35
N CYS A 117 -16.11 1.63 -5.29
CA CYS A 117 -17.33 2.42 -5.37
C CYS A 117 -18.19 2.29 -4.10
N GLY A 118 -18.43 1.07 -3.62
CA GLY A 118 -19.22 0.84 -2.41
C GLY A 118 -18.59 1.40 -1.14
N TRP A 119 -17.25 1.39 -1.03
CA TRP A 119 -16.55 2.02 0.09
C TRP A 119 -16.61 3.56 0.01
N VAL A 120 -16.48 4.14 -1.19
CA VAL A 120 -16.56 5.59 -1.42
C VAL A 120 -17.90 6.17 -0.97
N GLU A 121 -18.99 5.46 -1.24
CA GLU A 121 -20.33 5.82 -0.76
C GLU A 121 -20.42 5.97 0.76
N CYS A 122 -19.51 5.30 1.48
CA CYS A 122 -19.46 5.31 2.93
C CYS A 122 -18.46 6.35 3.48
N ILE A 123 -17.78 7.16 2.66
CA ILE A 123 -16.88 8.22 3.15
C ILE A 123 -17.71 9.43 3.58
N GLU A 124 -17.58 9.83 4.84
CA GLU A 124 -18.32 10.95 5.43
C GLU A 124 -17.89 12.31 4.85
N PRO A 125 -18.76 13.35 4.89
CA PRO A 125 -18.47 14.66 4.30
C PRO A 125 -17.13 15.27 4.72
N ASP A 126 -16.74 15.08 5.99
CA ASP A 126 -15.46 15.57 6.54
C ASP A 126 -14.23 14.81 5.98
N GLY A 127 -14.45 13.63 5.40
CA GLY A 127 -13.44 12.72 4.87
C GLY A 127 -13.19 11.49 5.73
N TRP A 128 -13.95 11.24 6.80
CA TRP A 128 -13.80 10.03 7.62
C TRP A 128 -14.10 8.76 6.81
N PHE A 129 -13.12 7.85 6.74
CA PHE A 129 -13.14 6.70 5.81
C PHE A 129 -12.94 5.33 6.46
N TYR A 130 -12.57 5.27 7.74
CA TYR A 130 -12.32 4.02 8.47
C TYR A 130 -13.59 3.24 8.75
N GLN A 131 -13.53 1.91 8.86
CA GLN A 131 -14.71 1.06 9.08
C GLN A 131 -15.54 1.44 10.32
N SER A 132 -14.91 1.96 11.38
CA SER A 132 -15.57 2.32 12.64
C SER A 132 -15.23 3.74 13.09
N ARG A 133 -15.75 4.15 14.27
CA ARG A 133 -15.47 5.45 14.91
C ARG A 133 -14.22 5.45 15.78
N ASN A 134 -13.76 4.27 16.22
CA ASN A 134 -12.56 4.14 17.04
C ASN A 134 -11.59 3.09 16.49
N PRO A 135 -11.14 3.21 15.22
CA PRO A 135 -10.21 2.27 14.63
C PRO A 135 -8.85 2.34 15.33
N GLY A 136 -8.33 1.17 15.69
CA GLY A 136 -6.92 0.97 16.00
C GLY A 136 -6.05 1.08 14.75
N GLY A 137 -4.79 1.43 14.93
CA GLY A 137 -3.81 1.47 13.84
C GLY A 137 -4.19 2.45 12.71
N ARG A 138 -4.61 3.68 13.03
CA ARG A 138 -5.13 4.64 12.03
C ARG A 138 -4.14 4.89 10.89
N HIS A 139 -2.87 5.10 11.21
CA HIS A 139 -1.82 5.30 10.21
C HIS A 139 -1.65 4.06 9.34
N TYR A 140 -1.58 2.87 9.93
CA TYR A 140 -1.51 1.60 9.20
C TYR A 140 -2.68 1.44 8.22
N ILE A 141 -3.92 1.63 8.68
CA ILE A 141 -5.11 1.48 7.82
C ILE A 141 -5.09 2.50 6.69
N PHE A 142 -4.70 3.75 6.98
CA PHE A 142 -4.49 4.77 5.96
C PHE A 142 -3.45 4.33 4.92
N ASP A 143 -2.28 3.85 5.35
CA ASP A 143 -1.21 3.35 4.47
C ASP A 143 -1.71 2.25 3.54
N LYS A 144 -2.41 1.24 4.07
CA LYS A 144 -2.92 0.13 3.26
C LYS A 144 -3.98 0.58 2.27
N LEU A 145 -4.84 1.53 2.64
CA LEU A 145 -5.82 2.12 1.72
C LEU A 145 -5.15 2.91 0.60
N VAL A 146 -4.15 3.74 0.91
CA VAL A 146 -3.36 4.45 -0.11
C VAL A 146 -2.73 3.44 -1.07
N GLY A 147 -2.06 2.41 -0.56
CA GLY A 147 -1.47 1.36 -1.39
C GLY A 147 -2.48 0.62 -2.27
N GLY A 148 -3.64 0.28 -1.72
CA GLY A 148 -4.72 -0.38 -2.45
C GLY A 148 -5.33 0.49 -3.57
N LEU A 149 -5.54 1.78 -3.32
CA LEU A 149 -6.08 2.71 -4.31
C LEU A 149 -5.06 3.03 -5.42
N VAL A 150 -3.77 3.16 -5.07
CA VAL A 150 -2.69 3.28 -6.05
C VAL A 150 -2.62 2.03 -6.94
N ASP A 151 -2.70 0.84 -6.35
CA ASP A 151 -2.69 -0.41 -7.11
C ASP A 151 -3.92 -0.55 -8.00
N ALA A 152 -5.09 -0.16 -7.52
CA ALA A 152 -6.31 -0.17 -8.31
C ALA A 152 -6.18 0.68 -9.59
N TRP A 153 -5.50 1.82 -9.49
CA TRP A 153 -5.18 2.65 -10.64
C TRP A 153 -4.09 2.03 -11.53
N VAL A 154 -2.92 1.71 -10.97
CA VAL A 154 -1.72 1.30 -11.72
C VAL A 154 -1.87 -0.06 -12.39
N TYR A 155 -2.48 -1.02 -11.70
CA TYR A 155 -2.55 -2.42 -12.16
C TYR A 155 -3.90 -2.78 -12.79
N ALA A 156 -4.99 -2.08 -12.45
CA ALA A 156 -6.31 -2.38 -12.98
C ALA A 156 -6.99 -1.22 -13.74
N GLY A 157 -6.33 -0.07 -13.87
CA GLY A 157 -6.90 1.09 -14.58
C GLY A 157 -8.21 1.58 -13.98
N CYS A 158 -8.43 1.37 -12.68
CA CYS A 158 -9.63 1.80 -11.96
C CYS A 158 -9.53 3.30 -11.63
N ARG A 159 -10.02 4.15 -12.53
CA ARG A 159 -9.95 5.62 -12.39
C ARG A 159 -10.76 6.12 -11.19
N GLU A 160 -11.78 5.38 -10.79
CA GLU A 160 -12.63 5.62 -9.63
C GLU A 160 -11.85 5.64 -8.32
N ALA A 161 -10.63 5.09 -8.28
CA ALA A 161 -9.75 5.12 -7.12
C ALA A 161 -9.03 6.47 -6.90
N LEU A 162 -8.91 7.32 -7.94
CA LEU A 162 -8.13 8.57 -7.85
C LEU A 162 -8.79 9.64 -6.97
N PRO A 163 -10.10 9.98 -7.14
CA PRO A 163 -10.75 10.95 -6.26
C PRO A 163 -10.70 10.59 -4.77
N PRO A 164 -11.02 9.35 -4.33
CA PRO A 164 -10.95 9.03 -2.92
C PRO A 164 -9.51 8.93 -2.41
N LEU A 165 -8.53 8.54 -3.21
CA LEU A 165 -7.11 8.58 -2.83
C LEU A 165 -6.71 9.99 -2.39
N ARG A 166 -7.06 11.00 -3.18
CA ARG A 166 -6.83 12.42 -2.83
C ARG A 166 -7.62 12.83 -1.59
N ARG A 167 -8.89 12.43 -1.49
CA ARG A 167 -9.78 12.77 -0.36
C ARG A 167 -9.25 12.24 0.98
N ILE A 168 -8.93 10.94 1.07
CA ILE A 168 -8.43 10.34 2.31
C ILE A 168 -7.06 10.89 2.70
N THR A 169 -6.21 11.22 1.71
CA THR A 169 -4.91 11.84 1.96
C THR A 169 -5.06 13.26 2.49
N GLY A 170 -6.00 14.03 1.94
CA GLY A 170 -6.34 15.36 2.48
C GLY A 170 -6.89 15.29 3.91
N TRP A 171 -7.73 14.30 4.21
CA TRP A 171 -8.18 14.05 5.58
C TRP A 171 -7.01 13.68 6.50
N ALA A 172 -6.14 12.76 6.07
CA ALA A 172 -5.01 12.28 6.88
C ALA A 172 -3.98 13.39 7.17
N LEU A 173 -3.71 14.26 6.19
CA LEU A 173 -2.84 15.42 6.37
C LEU A 173 -3.32 16.31 7.53
N ARG A 174 -4.63 16.53 7.64
CA ARG A 174 -5.21 17.35 8.71
C ARG A 174 -5.30 16.62 10.05
N ASN A 175 -5.64 15.33 10.04
CA ASN A 175 -6.15 14.64 11.23
C ASN A 175 -5.24 13.55 11.81
N LEU A 176 -4.26 13.01 11.07
CA LEU A 176 -3.34 12.05 11.66
C LEU A 176 -2.39 12.76 12.64
N ASP A 177 -2.20 12.13 13.80
CA ASP A 177 -1.18 12.53 14.77
C ASP A 177 0.21 12.41 14.14
N LYS A 178 0.97 13.50 14.19
CA LYS A 178 2.31 13.60 13.59
C LYS A 178 3.41 13.34 14.61
N SER A 179 3.06 12.89 15.82
CA SER A 179 4.01 12.27 16.71
C SER A 179 4.64 11.07 15.99
N ARG A 180 5.97 11.00 16.07
CA ARG A 180 6.79 9.96 15.41
C ARG A 180 7.70 9.36 16.48
N PRO A 181 7.11 8.68 17.48
CA PRO A 181 7.91 8.05 18.52
C PRO A 181 8.85 7.03 17.88
N TYR A 182 10.10 7.02 18.36
CA TYR A 182 11.10 6.08 17.88
C TYR A 182 10.83 4.68 18.44
N GLY A 183 10.92 3.65 17.60
CA GLY A 183 10.74 2.25 17.95
C GLY A 183 9.39 1.70 17.52
N ALA A 184 8.96 0.62 18.17
CA ALA A 184 7.65 0.05 17.94
C ALA A 184 6.54 1.04 18.35
N ASP A 185 5.59 1.23 17.45
CA ASP A 185 4.43 2.09 17.61
C ASP A 185 3.19 1.34 17.10
N PRO A 186 2.07 1.33 17.85
CA PRO A 186 0.87 0.59 17.46
C PRO A 186 0.20 1.10 16.18
N ASN A 187 0.52 2.32 15.72
CA ASN A 187 0.01 2.84 14.45
C ASN A 187 0.92 2.53 13.26
N GLU A 188 2.16 2.09 13.48
CA GLU A 188 3.14 1.79 12.44
C GLU A 188 3.38 2.96 11.46
N TRP A 189 3.44 4.19 11.98
CA TRP A 189 3.55 5.43 11.19
C TRP A 189 4.71 5.42 10.17
N TYR A 190 5.77 4.67 10.44
CA TYR A 190 7.00 4.60 9.65
C TYR A 190 6.87 3.77 8.35
N THR A 191 5.69 3.22 8.07
CA THR A 191 5.40 2.52 6.80
C THR A 191 4.78 3.45 5.73
N LEU A 192 4.24 4.61 6.14
CA LEU A 192 3.39 5.47 5.30
C LEU A 192 4.11 6.11 4.11
N SER A 193 5.41 6.37 4.26
CA SER A 193 6.19 7.08 3.24
C SER A 193 6.21 6.35 1.90
N GLU A 194 6.25 5.02 1.90
CA GLU A 194 6.31 4.23 0.67
C GLU A 194 5.08 4.43 -0.20
N ASN A 195 3.88 4.17 0.32
CA ASN A 195 2.65 4.23 -0.49
C ASN A 195 2.32 5.66 -0.91
N LEU A 196 2.68 6.67 -0.11
CA LEU A 196 2.58 8.07 -0.51
C LEU A 196 3.56 8.42 -1.64
N TYR A 197 4.80 7.93 -1.60
CA TYR A 197 5.72 8.10 -2.73
C TYR A 197 5.25 7.36 -3.99
N ARG A 198 4.66 6.18 -3.85
CA ARG A 198 4.03 5.44 -4.95
C ARG A 198 2.87 6.24 -5.55
N ALA A 199 2.03 6.87 -4.72
CA ALA A 199 0.97 7.77 -5.18
C ALA A 199 1.53 8.98 -5.93
N TRP A 200 2.61 9.60 -5.46
CA TRP A 200 3.31 10.66 -6.19
C TRP A 200 3.80 10.21 -7.56
N ILE A 201 4.47 9.05 -7.65
CA ILE A 201 4.98 8.52 -8.92
C ILE A 201 3.84 8.26 -9.89
N ALA A 202 2.72 7.72 -9.41
CA ALA A 202 1.58 7.33 -10.24
C ALA A 202 0.69 8.49 -10.71
N THR A 203 0.71 9.63 -10.02
CA THR A 203 -0.23 10.76 -10.26
C THR A 203 0.46 12.08 -10.58
N GLY A 204 1.67 12.29 -10.08
CA GLY A 204 2.37 13.57 -10.12
C GLY A 204 1.78 14.69 -9.27
N GLU A 205 0.92 14.39 -8.31
CA GLU A 205 0.40 15.40 -7.38
C GLU A 205 1.35 15.65 -6.20
N PRO A 206 1.90 16.88 -6.03
CA PRO A 206 2.92 17.16 -5.01
C PRO A 206 2.48 16.86 -3.57
N LEU A 207 1.17 16.92 -3.30
CA LEU A 207 0.55 16.54 -2.03
C LEU A 207 1.11 15.21 -1.48
N TYR A 208 1.18 14.18 -2.33
CA TYR A 208 1.62 12.85 -1.87
C TYR A 208 3.10 12.83 -1.54
N ARG A 209 3.95 13.47 -2.37
CA ARG A 209 5.40 13.56 -2.13
C ARG A 209 5.69 14.32 -0.84
N ASP A 210 5.04 15.45 -0.65
CA ASP A 210 5.29 16.32 0.49
C ASP A 210 4.78 15.68 1.78
N PHE A 211 3.67 14.94 1.72
CA PHE A 211 3.20 14.17 2.86
C PHE A 211 4.06 12.92 3.12
N ALA A 212 4.59 12.26 2.10
CA ALA A 212 5.53 11.13 2.26
C ALA A 212 6.76 11.52 3.09
N ARG A 213 7.31 12.71 2.83
CA ARG A 213 8.48 13.26 3.55
C ARG A 213 8.23 13.41 5.05
N VAL A 214 7.00 13.66 5.47
CA VAL A 214 6.63 13.74 6.90
C VAL A 214 6.85 12.38 7.59
N TRP A 215 6.67 11.27 6.88
CA TRP A 215 6.70 9.93 7.45
C TRP A 215 8.01 9.18 7.19
N GLU A 216 9.04 9.86 6.70
CA GLU A 216 10.36 9.25 6.57
C GLU A 216 10.97 8.97 7.94
N TYR A 217 11.40 7.73 8.15
CA TYR A 217 12.02 7.31 9.41
C TYR A 217 13.54 7.45 9.34
N THR A 218 14.02 8.63 8.98
CA THR A 218 15.45 8.86 8.68
C THR A 218 16.37 8.46 9.84
N GLU A 219 15.97 8.74 11.08
CA GLU A 219 16.80 8.39 12.26
C GLU A 219 17.08 6.88 12.37
N TYR A 220 16.10 6.03 12.05
CA TYR A 220 16.26 4.57 12.02
C TYR A 220 17.06 4.12 10.79
N TRP A 221 16.74 4.65 9.60
CA TRP A 221 17.46 4.31 8.37
C TRP A 221 18.95 4.71 8.43
N ASP A 222 19.25 5.84 9.05
CA ASP A 222 20.61 6.33 9.23
C ASP A 222 21.42 5.49 10.20
N ALA A 223 20.79 4.80 11.15
CA ALA A 223 21.51 3.88 12.02
C ALA A 223 22.21 2.79 11.20
N PHE A 224 21.54 2.20 10.21
CA PHE A 224 22.17 1.26 9.28
C PHE A 224 23.25 1.93 8.42
N ARG A 225 22.96 3.10 7.84
CA ARG A 225 23.90 3.85 6.99
C ARG A 225 25.22 4.13 7.71
N GLU A 226 25.14 4.47 8.99
CA GLU A 226 26.26 4.86 9.84
C GLU A 226 26.91 3.66 10.55
N GLY A 227 26.38 2.45 10.38
CA GLY A 227 26.87 1.26 11.06
C GLY A 227 26.64 1.29 12.58
N ARG A 228 25.64 2.04 13.05
CA ARG A 228 25.25 2.08 14.46
C ARG A 228 24.52 0.78 14.84
N ASP A 229 24.71 0.35 16.08
CA ASP A 229 23.90 -0.70 16.67
C ASP A 229 22.47 -0.20 16.85
N ILE A 230 21.51 -0.79 16.11
CA ILE A 230 20.09 -0.44 16.19
C ILE A 230 19.48 -0.79 17.55
N HIS A 231 20.10 -1.66 18.35
CA HIS A 231 19.71 -1.96 19.74
C HIS A 231 20.54 -1.17 20.77
N GLY A 232 21.44 -0.32 20.27
CA GLY A 232 22.28 0.58 21.05
C GLY A 232 21.49 1.68 21.76
N LYS A 233 22.20 2.52 22.51
CA LYS A 233 21.60 3.74 23.07
C LYS A 233 21.31 4.74 21.97
N LEU A 234 20.09 5.26 21.94
CA LEU A 234 19.67 6.36 21.09
C LEU A 234 20.26 7.69 21.59
N PRO A 235 20.27 8.75 20.77
CA PRO A 235 20.75 10.08 21.18
C PRO A 235 20.04 10.65 22.42
N ASN A 236 18.78 10.27 22.63
CA ASN A 236 17.99 10.64 23.81
C ASN A 236 18.25 9.74 25.05
N GLY A 237 19.25 8.86 24.99
CA GLY A 237 19.63 7.95 26.07
C GLY A 237 18.77 6.70 26.21
N LYS A 238 17.64 6.58 25.49
CA LYS A 238 16.77 5.40 25.52
C LYS A 238 17.41 4.22 24.77
N ARG A 239 16.93 3.01 25.04
CA ARG A 239 17.21 1.80 24.26
C ARG A 239 15.92 1.22 23.72
N VAL A 240 15.99 0.63 22.53
CA VAL A 240 14.89 -0.15 21.95
C VAL A 240 15.31 -1.62 21.95
N PRO A 241 14.79 -2.44 22.89
CA PRO A 241 15.27 -3.81 23.06
C PRO A 241 14.87 -4.71 21.89
N ALA A 242 13.74 -4.42 21.24
CA ALA A 242 13.23 -5.18 20.11
C ALA A 242 12.46 -4.28 19.15
N TYR A 243 12.48 -4.67 17.88
CA TYR A 243 11.70 -4.06 16.82
C TYR A 243 10.68 -5.06 16.29
N HIS A 244 9.50 -4.56 15.92
CA HIS A 244 8.53 -5.39 15.21
C HIS A 244 9.03 -5.68 13.80
N ALA A 245 9.43 -6.92 13.52
CA ALA A 245 10.18 -7.30 12.32
C ALA A 245 9.47 -6.90 11.02
N TYR A 246 8.19 -7.25 10.87
CA TYR A 246 7.39 -6.89 9.69
C TYR A 246 7.47 -5.39 9.37
N SER A 247 7.17 -4.55 10.36
CA SER A 247 6.97 -3.12 10.16
C SER A 247 8.32 -2.40 9.99
N HIS A 248 9.35 -2.83 10.74
CA HIS A 248 10.68 -2.22 10.69
C HIS A 248 11.51 -2.67 9.47
N VAL A 249 11.23 -3.85 8.91
CA VAL A 249 11.78 -4.22 7.60
C VAL A 249 11.03 -3.43 6.51
N ASN A 250 9.70 -3.35 6.57
CA ASN A 250 8.89 -2.65 5.56
C ASN A 250 9.22 -1.16 5.45
N THR A 251 9.63 -0.48 6.53
CA THR A 251 10.03 0.94 6.45
C THR A 251 11.19 1.20 5.47
N LEU A 252 12.02 0.18 5.19
CA LEU A 252 13.10 0.27 4.20
C LEU A 252 12.57 0.42 2.77
N GLY A 253 11.34 -0.04 2.50
CA GLY A 253 10.61 0.27 1.25
C GLY A 253 10.35 1.77 1.10
N GLY A 254 10.07 2.46 2.20
CA GLY A 254 10.00 3.92 2.25
C GLY A 254 11.31 4.61 1.90
N ALA A 255 12.44 4.11 2.43
CA ALA A 255 13.77 4.61 2.07
C ALA A 255 14.09 4.36 0.57
N ALA A 256 13.75 3.19 0.04
CA ALA A 256 13.92 2.90 -1.38
C ALA A 256 13.06 3.81 -2.27
N ALA A 257 11.80 4.07 -1.88
CA ALA A 257 10.93 5.01 -2.58
C ALA A 257 11.46 6.45 -2.52
N ALA A 258 11.98 6.88 -1.36
CA ALA A 258 12.64 8.19 -1.21
C ALA A 258 13.86 8.31 -2.12
N TYR A 259 14.68 7.24 -2.25
CA TYR A 259 15.78 7.21 -3.21
C TYR A 259 15.28 7.40 -4.65
N ARG A 260 14.26 6.63 -5.08
CA ARG A 260 13.69 6.73 -6.44
C ARG A 260 13.21 8.14 -6.77
N VAL A 261 12.51 8.77 -5.83
CA VAL A 261 11.93 10.11 -6.00
C VAL A 261 12.98 11.22 -5.96
N THR A 262 14.02 11.09 -5.14
CA THR A 262 14.97 12.19 -4.90
C THR A 262 16.32 12.04 -5.61
N GLY A 263 16.73 10.81 -5.93
CA GLY A 263 18.10 10.49 -6.35
C GLY A 263 19.14 10.57 -5.23
N ASN A 264 18.75 10.84 -3.98
CA ASN A 264 19.70 11.05 -2.88
C ASN A 264 20.33 9.71 -2.45
N ARG A 265 21.63 9.57 -2.72
CA ARG A 265 22.42 8.36 -2.41
C ARG A 265 22.48 8.02 -0.92
N ARG A 266 22.10 8.92 -0.01
CA ARG A 266 21.92 8.62 1.42
C ARG A 266 20.98 7.43 1.63
N TYR A 267 19.80 7.46 1.00
CA TYR A 267 18.79 6.42 1.14
C TYR A 267 19.26 5.11 0.52
N LEU A 268 19.90 5.16 -0.65
CA LEU A 268 20.51 3.97 -1.28
C LEU A 268 21.54 3.32 -0.35
N ARG A 269 22.43 4.11 0.25
CA ARG A 269 23.40 3.56 1.22
C ARG A 269 22.72 2.96 2.44
N ALA A 270 21.66 3.59 2.95
CA ALA A 270 20.90 3.06 4.09
C ALA A 270 20.30 1.68 3.77
N ILE A 271 19.59 1.53 2.65
CA ILE A 271 18.95 0.25 2.28
C ILE A 271 19.97 -0.86 1.99
N LEU A 272 21.12 -0.53 1.39
CA LEU A 272 22.20 -1.52 1.16
C LEU A 272 22.78 -2.01 2.49
N ARG A 273 23.10 -1.10 3.42
CA ARG A 273 23.61 -1.48 4.75
C ARG A 273 22.58 -2.22 5.58
N ALA A 274 21.31 -1.85 5.48
CA ALA A 274 20.23 -2.54 6.17
C ALA A 274 20.06 -3.97 5.63
N TYR A 275 20.12 -4.16 4.31
CA TYR A 275 20.10 -5.49 3.69
C TYR A 275 21.26 -6.36 4.18
N ASP A 276 22.50 -5.85 4.14
CA ASP A 276 23.69 -6.58 4.61
C ASP A 276 23.53 -6.99 6.09
N TYR A 277 23.08 -6.06 6.93
CA TYR A 277 22.85 -6.33 8.36
C TYR A 277 21.78 -7.40 8.58
N LEU A 278 20.61 -7.25 7.95
CA LEU A 278 19.48 -8.17 8.14
C LEU A 278 19.85 -9.59 7.68
N GLN A 279 20.50 -9.72 6.51
CA GLN A 279 20.95 -11.02 6.02
C GLN A 279 21.98 -11.66 6.93
N ALA A 280 22.94 -10.88 7.43
CA ALA A 280 24.00 -11.42 8.27
C ALA A 280 23.54 -11.76 9.69
N ARG A 281 22.47 -11.13 10.20
CA ARG A 281 22.16 -11.13 11.64
C ARG A 281 20.73 -11.51 12.00
N GLN A 282 19.78 -11.38 11.10
CA GLN A 282 18.34 -11.43 11.40
C GLN A 282 17.56 -12.31 10.41
N CYS A 283 18.25 -13.09 9.58
CA CYS A 283 17.62 -13.98 8.61
C CYS A 283 17.89 -15.45 8.96
N PHE A 284 16.83 -16.24 9.05
CA PHE A 284 16.90 -17.69 9.23
C PHE A 284 17.13 -18.40 7.89
N ALA A 285 17.50 -19.69 7.94
CA ALA A 285 17.76 -20.49 6.74
C ALA A 285 16.57 -20.57 5.76
N THR A 286 15.33 -20.38 6.25
CA THR A 286 14.11 -20.34 5.44
C THR A 286 13.85 -18.98 4.78
N GLY A 287 14.69 -17.98 5.03
CA GLY A 287 14.53 -16.61 4.52
C GLY A 287 13.64 -15.70 5.36
N GLY A 288 13.09 -16.21 6.48
CA GLY A 288 12.33 -15.43 7.46
C GLY A 288 13.20 -14.63 8.42
#